data_AF-A0A519YW95-F1
#
_entry.id   AF-A0A519YW95-F1
#
_cell.length_a   1.000
_cell.length_b   1.000
_cell.length_c   1.000
_cell.angle_alpha   90.00
_cell.angle_beta   90.00
_cell.angle_gamma   90.00
#
_symmetry.space_group_name_H-M   'P 1'
#
loop_
_entity.id
_entity.type
_entity.pdbx_description
1 polymer ?
#
loop_
_entity_poly.entity_id
_entity_poly.type
_entity_poly.pdbx_seq_one_letter_code
_entity_poly.pdbx_strand_id
1 'polypeptide(L)'
;SDILKGKQGRFRQNLLGKRVDYSARSVIVVGPNLKLHECGLPKDMAAELYKPFIIRKMIERGVVKTVKSAKKIVDRKDPLVWDILENVLKGHPVLLNRAPTLHRLGIQSFQPRLVEGKAIQLHPLVCTAFNADFDGDQMAVHLPLGNAAILEAQILMLAAHNILNPANGTPITVPSQDMVLGLYYITKGRKTDETRVVKGEDSVFYSPEEVIIAYNERTIDLHAFIKVKVNVKENGVIVNKLIETTVGRVLFNQMVPEEVGYINELLTKKSLRDIIGEVVKMTGMARSSKFLDDIKELGFAMAFRGGLSFNLQDVNIPVEKETLLKQAAAEVDEVRNNYNMGFITNNERYNQIIDIWTRINNRLTSFVMNQLSSDNQGFNSVYM
;
A
#
# COMPACT_ATOMS: atom_id res chain seq x y z
N SER A 1 29.80 -24.33 31.97
CA SER A 1 29.00 -24.76 30.80
C SER A 1 27.95 -23.71 30.42
N ASP A 2 27.27 -23.12 31.41
CA ASP A 2 26.14 -22.21 31.19
C ASP A 2 26.49 -20.84 30.63
N ILE A 3 27.74 -20.38 30.78
CA ILE A 3 28.22 -19.11 30.19
C ILE A 3 28.25 -19.17 28.66
N LEU A 4 28.42 -20.36 28.07
CA LEU A 4 28.46 -20.55 26.63
C LEU A 4 27.09 -20.92 26.04
N LYS A 5 26.24 -21.61 26.82
CA LYS A 5 24.95 -22.17 26.36
C LYS A 5 23.77 -21.29 26.80
N GLY A 6 22.61 -21.50 26.18
CA GLY A 6 21.37 -20.77 26.52
C GLY A 6 21.20 -19.42 25.79
N LYS A 7 20.06 -18.77 26.01
CA LYS A 7 19.67 -17.52 25.32
C LYS A 7 20.57 -16.33 25.71
N GLN A 8 21.02 -16.30 26.96
CA GLN A 8 21.97 -15.31 27.49
C GLN A 8 23.44 -15.76 27.40
N GLY A 9 23.70 -16.94 26.82
CA GLY A 9 25.05 -17.44 26.64
C GLY A 9 25.82 -16.62 25.61
N ARG A 10 27.15 -16.58 25.73
CA ARG A 10 28.05 -15.77 24.88
C ARG A 10 27.84 -15.98 23.37
N PHE A 11 27.52 -17.20 22.95
CA PHE A 11 27.29 -17.49 21.53
C PHE A 11 26.09 -16.72 20.95
N ARG A 12 24.93 -16.79 21.61
CA ARG A 12 23.71 -16.15 21.10
C ARG A 12 23.71 -14.64 21.36
N GLN A 13 24.11 -14.21 22.55
CA GLN A 13 23.97 -12.82 22.96
C GLN A 13 25.09 -11.89 22.48
N ASN A 14 26.33 -12.38 22.35
CA ASN A 14 27.50 -11.53 22.12
C ASN A 14 28.21 -11.80 20.78
N LEU A 15 28.23 -13.06 20.32
CA LEU A 15 28.86 -13.40 19.04
C LEU A 15 27.91 -13.16 17.86
N LEU A 16 26.66 -13.60 17.98
CA LEU A 16 25.63 -13.39 16.95
C LEU A 16 24.87 -12.07 17.14
N GLY A 17 24.50 -11.75 18.39
CA GLY A 17 23.98 -10.44 18.76
C GLY A 17 25.12 -9.46 19.05
N LYS A 18 25.20 -8.35 18.33
CA LYS A 18 26.14 -7.27 18.66
C LYS A 18 25.43 -5.93 18.60
N ARG A 19 25.67 -5.10 19.61
CA ARG A 19 25.34 -3.67 19.51
C ARG A 19 26.35 -3.05 18.56
N VAL A 20 25.86 -2.20 17.66
CA VAL A 20 26.66 -1.58 16.61
C VAL A 20 26.56 -0.06 16.72
N ASP A 21 27.67 0.61 16.49
CA ASP A 21 27.73 2.06 16.34
C ASP A 21 27.09 2.48 15.00
N TYR A 22 26.93 3.79 14.79
CA TYR A 22 26.29 4.36 13.59
C TYR A 22 24.89 3.81 13.35
N SER A 23 24.14 3.67 14.44
CA SER A 23 22.76 3.25 14.45
C SER A 23 21.89 4.24 15.23
N ALA A 24 20.63 4.35 14.83
CA ALA A 24 19.63 5.17 15.51
C ALA A 24 18.26 4.47 15.50
N ARG A 25 17.33 4.93 16.34
CA ARG A 25 15.95 4.44 16.35
C ARG A 25 14.99 5.61 16.53
N SER A 26 13.89 5.59 15.80
CA SER A 26 12.76 6.50 16.04
C SER A 26 11.44 5.88 15.59
N VAL A 27 10.35 6.54 15.97
CA VAL A 27 8.98 6.24 15.52
C VAL A 27 8.88 6.51 14.02
N ILE A 28 8.14 5.66 13.31
CA ILE A 28 7.83 5.86 11.89
C ILE A 28 6.52 6.62 11.70
N VAL A 29 6.48 7.45 10.67
CA VAL A 29 5.29 8.13 10.19
C VAL A 29 5.17 7.98 8.69
N VAL A 30 3.96 8.19 8.16
CA VAL A 30 3.71 8.06 6.73
C VAL A 30 4.39 9.18 5.93
N GLY A 31 5.12 8.82 4.88
CA GLY A 31 5.72 9.75 3.93
C GLY A 31 5.12 9.57 2.53
N PRO A 32 3.88 10.03 2.25
CA PRO A 32 3.20 9.73 1.00
C PRO A 32 3.88 10.33 -0.24
N ASN A 33 4.58 11.45 -0.07
CA ASN A 33 5.28 12.17 -1.15
C ASN A 33 6.68 11.62 -1.48
N LEU A 34 7.16 10.63 -0.72
CA LEU A 34 8.45 9.98 -0.98
C LEU A 34 8.33 9.08 -2.22
N LYS A 35 9.44 8.86 -2.93
CA LYS A 35 9.53 7.79 -3.94
C LYS A 35 9.83 6.44 -3.27
N LEU A 36 9.58 5.33 -3.96
CA LEU A 36 9.73 3.98 -3.40
C LEU A 36 11.13 3.68 -2.83
N HIS A 37 12.17 4.29 -3.38
CA HIS A 37 13.55 4.13 -2.96
C HIS A 37 14.00 5.13 -1.88
N GLU A 38 13.15 6.08 -1.48
CA GLU A 38 13.48 7.15 -0.54
C GLU A 38 12.92 6.89 0.86
N CYS A 39 13.59 7.43 1.88
CA CYS A 39 13.05 7.55 3.23
C CYS A 39 13.30 8.94 3.79
N GLY A 40 12.40 9.45 4.64
CA GLY A 40 12.64 10.70 5.36
C GLY A 40 13.44 10.46 6.62
N LEU A 41 14.62 11.06 6.71
CA LEU A 41 15.51 10.98 7.87
C LEU A 41 15.52 12.34 8.63
N PRO A 42 15.19 12.35 9.94
CA PRO A 42 15.26 13.57 10.74
C PRO A 42 16.64 14.23 10.70
N LYS A 43 16.68 15.56 10.53
CA LYS A 43 17.93 16.34 10.48
C LYS A 43 18.87 16.06 11.66
N ASP A 44 18.34 16.05 12.87
CA ASP A 44 19.12 15.78 14.08
C ASP A 44 19.72 14.38 14.10
N MET A 45 18.95 13.38 13.68
CA MET A 45 19.43 12.01 13.59
C MET A 45 20.51 11.86 12.52
N ALA A 46 20.30 12.48 11.35
CA ALA A 46 21.25 12.46 10.25
C ALA A 46 22.57 13.15 10.62
N ALA A 47 22.52 14.30 11.31
CA ALA A 47 23.72 15.01 11.77
C ALA A 47 24.57 14.15 12.73
N GLU A 48 23.94 13.38 13.60
CA GLU A 48 24.65 12.51 14.55
C GLU A 48 25.24 11.27 13.86
N LEU A 49 24.47 10.60 13.00
CA LEU A 49 24.92 9.43 12.24
C LEU A 49 26.08 9.76 11.29
N TYR A 50 26.01 10.90 10.61
CA TYR A 50 27.00 11.30 9.60
C TYR A 50 28.11 12.21 10.16
N LYS A 51 28.21 12.38 11.49
CA LYS A 51 29.14 13.31 12.14
C LYS A 51 30.59 13.21 11.63
N PRO A 52 31.21 12.03 11.48
CA PRO A 52 32.59 11.93 10.95
C PRO A 52 32.71 12.36 9.48
N PHE A 53 31.70 12.08 8.66
CA PHE A 53 31.68 12.45 7.25
C PHE A 53 31.56 13.97 7.06
N ILE A 54 30.71 14.60 7.88
CA ILE A 54 30.57 16.07 7.91
C ILE A 54 31.91 16.70 8.30
N ILE A 55 32.55 16.23 9.37
CA ILE A 55 33.84 16.76 9.84
C ILE A 55 34.90 16.65 8.74
N ARG A 56 35.01 15.49 8.09
CA ARG A 56 35.94 15.27 6.98
C ARG A 56 35.68 16.26 5.84
N LYS A 57 34.43 16.42 5.42
CA LYS A 57 34.07 17.35 4.33
C LYS A 57 34.33 18.82 4.67
N MET A 58 34.14 19.22 5.93
CA MET A 58 34.47 20.59 6.38
C MET A 58 35.97 20.88 6.30
N ILE A 59 36.81 19.89 6.62
CA ILE A 59 38.28 20.02 6.51
C ILE A 59 38.70 20.02 5.05
N GLU A 60 38.17 19.12 4.22
CA GLU A 60 38.45 19.07 2.77
C GLU A 60 38.08 20.37 2.05
N ARG A 61 36.97 21.02 2.45
CA ARG A 61 36.54 22.32 1.90
C ARG A 61 37.27 23.53 2.49
N GLY A 62 38.19 23.33 3.45
CA GLY A 62 38.96 24.42 4.08
C GLY A 62 38.16 25.32 5.03
N VAL A 63 36.92 24.97 5.39
CA VAL A 63 36.07 25.73 6.31
C VAL A 63 36.68 25.76 7.72
N VAL A 64 37.28 24.65 8.13
CA VAL A 64 37.92 24.48 9.44
C VAL A 64 39.27 23.80 9.30
N LYS A 65 40.24 24.25 10.09
CA LYS A 65 41.60 23.68 10.10
C LYS A 65 41.74 22.48 11.06
N THR A 66 40.87 22.35 12.06
CA THR A 66 41.00 21.32 13.11
C THR A 66 39.71 20.55 13.34
N VAL A 67 39.85 19.28 13.69
CA VAL A 67 38.74 18.37 14.06
C VAL A 67 37.94 18.92 15.26
N LYS A 68 38.62 19.53 16.24
CA LYS A 68 37.95 20.09 17.43
C LYS A 68 37.04 21.26 17.08
N SER A 69 37.48 22.15 16.19
CA SER A 69 36.65 23.25 15.69
C SER A 69 35.46 22.72 14.88
N ALA A 70 35.70 21.75 14.00
CA ALA A 70 34.64 21.09 13.22
C ALA A 70 33.56 20.49 14.14
N LYS A 71 33.98 19.75 15.17
CA LYS A 71 33.07 19.13 16.14
C LYS A 71 32.19 20.17 16.85
N LYS A 72 32.77 21.30 17.28
CA LYS A 72 31.99 22.39 17.90
C LYS A 72 30.94 22.99 16.95
N ILE A 73 31.25 23.12 15.66
CA ILE A 73 30.30 23.64 14.65
C ILE A 73 29.15 22.64 14.44
N VAL A 74 29.47 21.35 14.32
CA VAL A 74 28.46 20.30 14.18
C VAL A 74 27.56 20.22 15.41
N ASP A 75 28.13 20.25 16.62
CA ASP A 75 27.36 20.19 17.87
C ASP A 75 26.49 21.46 18.08
N ARG A 76 26.89 22.61 17.52
CA ARG A 76 26.08 23.85 17.49
C ARG A 76 25.00 23.85 16.41
N LYS A 77 24.99 22.87 15.49
CA LYS A 77 24.03 22.75 14.39
C LYS A 77 23.97 23.99 13.49
N ASP A 78 25.13 24.56 13.16
CA ASP A 78 25.23 25.72 12.28
C ASP A 78 24.57 25.45 10.91
N PRO A 79 23.97 26.46 10.24
CA PRO A 79 23.30 26.27 8.94
C PRO A 79 24.18 25.60 7.87
N LEU A 80 25.49 25.85 7.92
CA LEU A 80 26.48 25.24 7.01
C LEU A 80 26.51 23.70 7.10
N VAL A 81 26.19 23.13 8.26
CA VAL A 81 26.15 21.68 8.48
C VAL A 81 25.11 21.04 7.58
N TRP A 82 23.96 21.70 7.38
CA TRP A 82 22.84 21.16 6.62
C TRP A 82 23.14 21.05 5.12
N ASP A 83 23.79 22.06 4.54
CA ASP A 83 24.24 22.02 3.14
C ASP A 83 25.29 20.92 2.91
N ILE A 84 26.25 20.77 3.83
CA ILE A 84 27.23 19.69 3.74
C ILE A 84 26.54 18.33 3.87
N LEU A 85 25.61 18.19 4.81
CA LEU A 85 24.88 16.96 5.05
C LEU A 85 24.04 16.54 3.84
N GLU A 86 23.32 17.47 3.21
CA GLU A 86 22.53 17.18 2.01
C GLU A 86 23.40 16.65 0.86
N ASN A 87 24.61 17.18 0.70
CA ASN A 87 25.57 16.68 -0.29
C ASN A 87 26.17 15.32 0.08
N VAL A 88 26.41 15.05 1.37
CA VAL A 88 26.94 13.76 1.85
C VAL A 88 25.90 12.64 1.73
N LEU A 89 24.62 12.96 1.90
CA LEU A 89 23.54 11.98 1.82
C LEU A 89 23.33 11.46 0.39
N LYS A 90 23.57 12.30 -0.63
CA LYS A 90 23.38 11.92 -2.04
C LYS A 90 24.29 10.75 -2.41
N GLY A 91 23.68 9.61 -2.77
CA GLY A 91 24.41 8.39 -3.11
C GLY A 91 24.90 7.59 -1.91
N HIS A 92 24.48 7.94 -0.69
CA HIS A 92 24.79 7.20 0.53
C HIS A 92 23.49 6.66 1.15
N PRO A 93 23.11 5.39 0.88
CA PRO A 93 21.88 4.83 1.40
C PRO A 93 21.98 4.55 2.91
N VAL A 94 20.83 4.39 3.54
CA VAL A 94 20.68 3.92 4.93
C VAL A 94 19.88 2.63 4.94
N LEU A 95 20.14 1.76 5.92
CA LEU A 95 19.39 0.53 6.11
C LEU A 95 18.31 0.74 7.17
N LEU A 96 17.04 0.52 6.82
CA LEU A 96 15.94 0.48 7.76
C LEU A 96 15.64 -0.97 8.15
N ASN A 97 15.40 -1.19 9.44
CA ASN A 97 15.04 -2.49 9.99
C ASN A 97 13.92 -2.34 11.02
N ARG A 98 12.93 -3.23 10.95
CA ARG A 98 11.89 -3.39 11.98
C ARG A 98 12.07 -4.71 12.72
N ALA A 99 12.00 -4.64 14.04
CA ALA A 99 11.97 -5.84 14.88
C ALA A 99 10.51 -6.25 15.13
N PRO A 100 10.15 -7.55 15.06
CA PRO A 100 11.00 -8.70 14.71
C PRO A 100 11.23 -8.85 13.20
N THR A 101 12.46 -9.20 12.79
CA THR A 101 12.80 -9.45 11.38
C THR A 101 12.48 -10.92 11.03
N LEU A 102 11.39 -11.16 10.31
CA LEU A 102 10.94 -12.52 9.95
C LEU A 102 11.57 -13.04 8.65
N HIS A 103 11.87 -12.14 7.71
CA HIS A 103 12.41 -12.48 6.40
C HIS A 103 13.29 -11.35 5.88
N ARG A 104 14.05 -11.60 4.80
CA ARG A 104 15.03 -10.64 4.27
C ARG A 104 14.46 -9.26 3.97
N LEU A 105 13.19 -9.15 3.56
CA LEU A 105 12.54 -7.87 3.25
C LEU A 105 12.27 -7.00 4.49
N GLY A 106 12.48 -7.52 5.71
CA GLY A 106 12.44 -6.72 6.93
C GLY A 106 13.68 -5.85 7.14
N ILE A 107 14.67 -5.94 6.24
CA ILE A 107 15.80 -5.01 6.15
C ILE A 107 15.91 -4.57 4.69
N GLN A 108 15.78 -3.27 4.42
CA GLN A 108 15.94 -2.70 3.09
C GLN A 108 16.76 -1.42 3.16
N SER A 109 17.40 -1.07 2.05
CA SER A 109 18.11 0.19 1.91
C SER A 109 17.22 1.25 1.26
N PHE A 110 17.43 2.49 1.68
CA PHE A 110 16.73 3.66 1.18
C PHE A 110 17.70 4.81 1.00
N GLN A 111 17.42 5.67 0.02
CA GLN A 111 18.08 6.96 -0.14
C GLN A 111 17.48 7.95 0.87
N PRO A 112 18.26 8.45 1.85
CA PRO A 112 17.73 9.37 2.85
C PRO A 112 17.49 10.75 2.25
N ARG A 113 16.31 11.32 2.55
CA ARG A 113 15.97 12.72 2.34
C ARG A 113 15.80 13.40 3.70
N LEU A 114 16.41 14.57 3.87
CA LEU A 114 16.30 15.32 5.12
C LEU A 114 14.85 15.79 5.33
N VAL A 115 14.31 15.49 6.52
CA VAL A 115 12.99 15.95 6.95
C VAL A 115 13.08 16.65 8.28
N GLU A 116 12.14 17.58 8.50
CA GLU A 116 11.96 18.22 9.80
C GLU A 116 11.28 17.27 10.79
N GLY A 117 11.44 17.56 12.08
CA GLY A 117 10.88 16.77 13.17
C GLY A 117 11.81 15.66 13.65
N LYS A 118 11.23 14.65 14.32
CA LYS A 118 11.98 13.56 14.98
C LYS A 118 11.62 12.16 14.48
N ALA A 119 10.58 12.04 13.67
CA ALA A 119 10.07 10.76 13.17
C ALA A 119 10.64 10.42 11.80
N ILE A 120 10.86 9.13 11.55
CA ILE A 120 11.32 8.63 10.25
C ILE A 120 10.10 8.55 9.33
N GLN A 121 10.18 9.13 8.13
CA GLN A 121 9.11 8.98 7.14
C GLN A 121 9.37 7.73 6.30
N LEU A 122 8.38 6.85 6.22
CA LEU A 122 8.45 5.62 5.45
C LEU A 122 7.46 5.66 4.27
N HIS A 123 7.88 5.09 3.15
CA HIS A 123 7.02 4.94 1.98
C HIS A 123 5.85 3.96 2.25
N PRO A 124 4.59 4.30 1.94
CA PRO A 124 3.44 3.43 2.26
C PRO A 124 3.50 2.02 1.66
N LEU A 125 4.03 1.88 0.43
CA LEU A 125 4.08 0.59 -0.26
C LEU A 125 5.09 -0.40 0.33
N VAL A 126 6.04 0.05 1.17
CA VAL A 126 7.01 -0.87 1.81
C VAL A 126 6.51 -1.35 3.18
N CYS A 127 5.45 -0.77 3.73
CA CYS A 127 4.91 -1.16 5.03
C CYS A 127 4.51 -2.64 5.09
N THR A 128 3.98 -3.20 4.01
CA THR A 128 3.66 -4.63 3.91
C THR A 128 4.89 -5.52 4.04
N ALA A 129 6.03 -5.11 3.48
CA ALA A 129 7.30 -5.81 3.58
C ALA A 129 7.88 -5.74 4.99
N PHE A 130 7.74 -4.61 5.68
CA PHE A 130 8.17 -4.51 7.09
C PHE A 130 7.14 -5.08 8.08
N ASN A 131 5.94 -5.45 7.60
CA ASN A 131 4.76 -5.74 8.40
C ASN A 131 4.43 -4.62 9.40
N ALA A 132 4.68 -3.36 9.01
CA ALA A 132 4.64 -2.18 9.85
C ALA A 132 3.34 -1.38 9.65
N ASP A 133 2.91 -0.72 10.70
CA ASP A 133 1.83 0.26 10.73
C ASP A 133 2.30 1.58 11.38
N PHE A 134 1.41 2.55 11.49
CA PHE A 134 1.74 3.91 11.93
C PHE A 134 1.09 4.26 13.27
N ASP A 135 0.95 3.29 14.17
CA ASP A 135 0.30 3.44 15.49
C ASP A 135 1.28 3.65 16.66
N GLY A 136 2.59 3.72 16.37
CA GLY A 136 3.65 3.86 17.37
C GLY A 136 4.89 3.00 17.09
N ASP A 137 4.85 2.20 16.03
CA ASP A 137 5.95 1.39 15.54
C ASP A 137 7.27 2.17 15.41
N GLN A 138 8.39 1.48 15.70
CA GLN A 138 9.72 2.05 15.66
C GLN A 138 10.62 1.27 14.72
N MET A 139 11.45 1.99 13.96
CA MET A 139 12.46 1.40 13.10
C MET A 139 13.86 1.81 13.52
N ALA A 140 14.80 0.87 13.36
CA ALA A 140 16.22 1.13 13.52
C ALA A 140 16.82 1.50 12.16
N VAL A 141 17.66 2.53 12.16
CA VAL A 141 18.46 3.00 11.02
C VAL A 141 19.90 2.56 11.25
N HIS A 142 20.55 2.01 10.22
CA HIS A 142 21.98 1.69 10.24
C HIS A 142 22.67 2.31 9.04
N LEU A 143 23.87 2.83 9.26
CA LEU A 143 24.67 3.49 8.22
C LEU A 143 25.77 2.54 7.68
N PRO A 144 25.73 2.14 6.40
CA PRO A 144 26.84 1.40 5.79
C PRO A 144 28.07 2.31 5.62
N LEU A 145 29.23 1.92 6.14
CA LEU A 145 30.42 2.80 6.12
C LEU A 145 31.40 2.50 4.98
N GLY A 146 31.61 1.22 4.67
CA GLY A 146 32.56 0.81 3.65
C GLY A 146 31.99 0.98 2.24
N ASN A 147 32.82 1.40 1.28
CA ASN A 147 32.40 1.58 -0.12
C ASN A 147 31.74 0.31 -0.70
N ALA A 148 32.25 -0.87 -0.36
CA ALA A 148 31.65 -2.14 -0.77
C ALA A 148 30.26 -2.35 -0.17
N ALA A 149 30.07 -2.02 1.12
CA ALA A 149 28.77 -2.13 1.79
C ALA A 149 27.75 -1.11 1.27
N ILE A 150 28.21 0.11 0.93
CA ILE A 150 27.38 1.13 0.29
C ILE A 150 26.89 0.63 -1.08
N LEU A 151 27.80 0.11 -1.89
CA LEU A 151 27.48 -0.42 -3.21
C LEU A 151 26.53 -1.62 -3.13
N GLU A 152 26.78 -2.54 -2.20
CA GLU A 152 25.90 -3.68 -1.93
C GLU A 152 24.49 -3.22 -1.54
N ALA A 153 24.40 -2.22 -0.65
CA ALA A 153 23.13 -1.67 -0.23
C ALA A 153 22.36 -1.05 -1.41
N GLN A 154 23.05 -0.34 -2.33
CA GLN A 154 22.43 0.28 -3.50
C GLN A 154 21.97 -0.74 -4.54
N ILE A 155 22.77 -1.77 -4.81
CA ILE A 155 22.49 -2.71 -5.92
C ILE A 155 21.53 -3.82 -5.48
N LEU A 156 21.68 -4.33 -4.26
CA LEU A 156 20.95 -5.53 -3.81
C LEU A 156 19.83 -5.25 -2.82
N MET A 157 20.02 -4.26 -1.92
CA MET A 157 19.09 -4.04 -0.81
C MET A 157 18.08 -2.91 -1.04
N LEU A 158 18.21 -2.14 -2.12
CA LEU A 158 17.35 -1.00 -2.39
C LEU A 158 15.89 -1.42 -2.51
N ALA A 159 14.99 -0.70 -1.84
CA ALA A 159 13.57 -1.05 -1.79
C ALA A 159 12.94 -1.18 -3.20
N ALA A 160 13.35 -0.33 -4.15
CA ALA A 160 12.88 -0.39 -5.54
C ALA A 160 13.24 -1.68 -6.30
N HIS A 161 14.23 -2.44 -5.84
CA HIS A 161 14.59 -3.74 -6.43
C HIS A 161 13.78 -4.90 -5.82
N ASN A 162 13.21 -4.67 -4.64
CA ASN A 162 12.57 -5.68 -3.80
C ASN A 162 11.04 -5.67 -3.90
N ILE A 163 10.53 -5.61 -5.15
CA ILE A 163 9.09 -5.55 -5.47
C ILE A 163 8.41 -6.93 -5.34
N LEU A 164 9.15 -8.01 -5.60
CA LEU A 164 8.63 -9.38 -5.59
C LEU A 164 8.99 -10.11 -4.29
N ASN A 165 8.06 -10.93 -3.83
CA ASN A 165 8.28 -11.83 -2.70
C ASN A 165 9.25 -12.95 -3.11
N PRO A 166 10.36 -13.16 -2.37
CA PRO A 166 11.34 -14.20 -2.68
C PRO A 166 10.79 -15.63 -2.65
N ALA A 167 9.73 -15.88 -1.86
CA ALA A 167 9.21 -17.23 -1.63
C ALA A 167 8.37 -17.76 -2.80
N ASN A 168 7.63 -16.89 -3.50
CA ASN A 168 6.63 -17.30 -4.49
C ASN A 168 6.59 -16.41 -5.75
N GLY A 169 7.42 -15.37 -5.83
CA GLY A 169 7.47 -14.45 -6.97
C GLY A 169 6.26 -13.52 -7.11
N THR A 170 5.33 -13.49 -6.15
CA THR A 170 4.19 -12.55 -6.19
C THR A 170 4.62 -11.14 -5.75
N PRO A 171 4.09 -10.06 -6.32
CA PRO A 171 4.36 -8.71 -5.85
C PRO A 171 3.99 -8.50 -4.38
N ILE A 172 4.90 -7.92 -3.59
CA ILE A 172 4.67 -7.60 -2.16
C ILE A 172 4.33 -6.12 -1.96
N THR A 173 4.88 -5.23 -2.81
CA THR A 173 4.64 -3.79 -2.79
C THR A 173 3.33 -3.44 -3.52
N VAL A 174 2.24 -4.09 -3.10
CA VAL A 174 0.89 -3.84 -3.63
C VAL A 174 0.26 -2.69 -2.83
N PRO A 175 -0.41 -1.74 -3.49
CA PRO A 175 -1.22 -0.74 -2.79
C PRO A 175 -2.18 -1.37 -1.78
N SER A 176 -2.41 -0.70 -0.66
CA SER A 176 -3.27 -1.16 0.43
C SER A 176 -4.31 -0.10 0.80
N GLN A 177 -5.40 -0.55 1.42
CA GLN A 177 -6.44 0.30 2.03
C GLN A 177 -6.89 1.42 1.08
N ASP A 178 -6.71 2.68 1.48
CA ASP A 178 -7.17 3.89 0.78
C ASP A 178 -6.68 3.99 -0.66
N MET A 179 -5.44 3.55 -0.93
CA MET A 179 -4.92 3.57 -2.30
C MET A 179 -5.72 2.63 -3.20
N VAL A 180 -6.07 1.44 -2.70
CA VAL A 180 -6.90 0.48 -3.44
C VAL A 180 -8.31 1.02 -3.59
N LEU A 181 -8.85 1.63 -2.54
CA LEU A 181 -10.20 2.22 -2.58
C LEU A 181 -10.29 3.34 -3.63
N GLY A 182 -9.29 4.23 -3.70
CA GLY A 182 -9.23 5.28 -4.72
C GLY A 182 -9.11 4.73 -6.14
N LEU A 183 -8.28 3.70 -6.35
CA LEU A 183 -8.11 3.02 -7.65
C LEU A 183 -9.37 2.22 -8.06
N TYR A 184 -10.04 1.60 -7.09
CA TYR A 184 -11.32 0.94 -7.30
C TYR A 184 -12.39 1.96 -7.70
N TYR A 185 -12.49 3.07 -6.96
CA TYR A 185 -13.45 4.14 -7.20
C TYR A 185 -13.30 4.72 -8.60
N ILE A 186 -12.09 5.13 -9.01
CA ILE A 186 -11.86 5.70 -10.35
C ILE A 186 -12.20 4.71 -11.47
N THR A 187 -11.94 3.41 -11.30
CA THR A 187 -12.17 2.41 -12.36
C THR A 187 -13.57 1.81 -12.41
N LYS A 188 -14.40 2.11 -11.40
CA LYS A 188 -15.79 1.70 -11.35
C LYS A 188 -16.63 2.54 -12.31
N GLY A 189 -17.40 1.86 -13.16
CA GLY A 189 -18.35 2.48 -14.06
C GLY A 189 -19.71 2.66 -13.41
N ARG A 190 -20.46 3.65 -13.87
CA ARG A 190 -21.82 3.97 -13.44
C ARG A 190 -22.68 4.27 -14.66
N LYS A 191 -23.93 3.82 -14.64
CA LYS A 191 -24.92 4.10 -15.68
C LYS A 191 -25.92 5.15 -15.24
N THR A 192 -26.60 5.78 -16.18
CA THR A 192 -27.71 6.68 -15.87
C THR A 192 -28.89 5.90 -15.28
N ASP A 193 -29.38 6.36 -14.13
CA ASP A 193 -30.58 5.84 -13.46
C ASP A 193 -31.57 6.99 -13.20
N GLU A 194 -32.78 6.64 -12.74
CA GLU A 194 -33.84 7.60 -12.35
C GLU A 194 -33.38 8.66 -11.35
N THR A 195 -32.38 8.34 -10.53
CA THR A 195 -31.84 9.23 -9.48
C THR A 195 -30.70 10.14 -9.95
N ARG A 196 -30.01 9.78 -11.05
CA ARG A 196 -28.81 10.50 -11.51
C ARG A 196 -28.52 10.25 -12.98
N VAL A 197 -28.38 11.35 -13.73
CA VAL A 197 -27.88 11.34 -15.11
C VAL A 197 -26.36 11.36 -15.10
N VAL A 198 -25.74 10.37 -15.75
CA VAL A 198 -24.28 10.29 -15.93
C VAL A 198 -23.91 10.97 -17.24
N LYS A 199 -23.16 12.07 -17.16
CA LYS A 199 -22.78 12.83 -18.35
C LYS A 199 -21.75 12.09 -19.19
N GLY A 200 -21.96 12.06 -20.50
CA GLY A 200 -21.03 11.44 -21.44
C GLY A 200 -21.18 9.94 -21.61
N GLU A 201 -22.25 9.34 -21.09
CA GLU A 201 -22.58 7.93 -21.36
C GLU A 201 -22.68 7.68 -22.87
N ASP A 202 -22.10 6.57 -23.32
CA ASP A 202 -22.01 6.12 -24.72
C ASP A 202 -21.30 7.10 -25.69
N SER A 203 -20.62 8.12 -25.16
CA SER A 203 -19.83 9.04 -26.00
C SER A 203 -18.64 8.33 -26.63
N VAL A 204 -18.32 8.71 -27.87
CA VAL A 204 -17.25 8.11 -28.67
C VAL A 204 -16.10 9.11 -28.81
N PHE A 205 -14.89 8.65 -28.48
CA PHE A 205 -13.66 9.46 -28.51
C PHE A 205 -12.60 8.82 -29.40
N TYR A 206 -11.84 9.67 -30.10
CA TYR A 206 -10.77 9.23 -31.00
C TYR A 206 -9.49 8.89 -30.24
N SER A 207 -9.16 9.61 -29.16
CA SER A 207 -7.94 9.39 -28.38
C SER A 207 -8.16 9.55 -26.86
N PRO A 208 -7.28 8.99 -26.02
CA PRO A 208 -7.28 9.25 -24.58
C PRO A 208 -7.16 10.72 -24.20
N GLU A 209 -6.46 11.51 -25.02
CA GLU A 209 -6.25 12.96 -24.79
C GLU A 209 -7.58 13.73 -24.88
N GLU A 210 -8.44 13.35 -25.83
CA GLU A 210 -9.76 13.96 -26.00
C GLU A 210 -10.66 13.69 -24.78
N VAL A 211 -10.58 12.48 -24.21
CA VAL A 211 -11.28 12.12 -22.97
C VAL A 211 -10.79 12.99 -21.80
N ILE A 212 -9.48 13.23 -21.70
CA ILE A 212 -8.91 14.08 -20.64
C ILE A 212 -9.39 15.52 -20.79
N ILE A 213 -9.41 16.06 -22.00
CA ILE A 213 -9.92 17.41 -22.28
C ILE A 213 -11.39 17.51 -21.88
N ALA A 214 -12.23 16.58 -22.33
CA ALA A 214 -13.65 16.55 -22.01
C ALA A 214 -13.90 16.43 -20.50
N TYR A 215 -13.10 15.62 -19.79
CA TYR A 215 -13.18 15.52 -18.33
C TYR A 215 -12.79 16.83 -17.64
N ASN A 216 -11.74 17.50 -18.11
CA ASN A 216 -11.31 18.79 -17.57
C ASN A 216 -12.34 19.90 -17.78
N GLU A 217 -13.03 19.90 -18.93
CA GLU A 217 -14.15 20.79 -19.26
C GLU A 217 -15.46 20.41 -18.55
N ARG A 218 -15.46 19.32 -17.77
CA ARG A 218 -16.62 18.80 -17.02
C ARG A 218 -17.84 18.48 -17.89
N THR A 219 -17.58 18.12 -19.15
CA THR A 219 -18.63 17.66 -20.09
C THR A 219 -18.97 16.19 -19.90
N ILE A 220 -18.05 15.41 -19.30
CA ILE A 220 -18.22 13.99 -18.99
C ILE A 220 -17.92 13.68 -17.52
N ASP A 221 -18.58 12.66 -16.97
CA ASP A 221 -18.38 12.21 -15.60
C ASP A 221 -17.31 11.11 -15.51
N LEU A 222 -16.60 11.03 -14.37
CA LEU A 222 -15.49 10.09 -14.14
C LEU A 222 -15.88 8.61 -14.33
N HIS A 223 -17.11 8.27 -13.98
CA HIS A 223 -17.61 6.89 -14.00
C HIS A 223 -18.40 6.58 -15.28
N ALA A 224 -18.50 7.52 -16.23
CA ALA A 224 -19.26 7.30 -17.45
C ALA A 224 -18.65 6.19 -18.31
N PHE A 225 -19.51 5.34 -18.86
CA PHE A 225 -19.14 4.38 -19.90
C PHE A 225 -18.98 5.11 -21.24
N ILE A 226 -17.81 4.95 -21.86
CA ILE A 226 -17.42 5.61 -23.10
C ILE A 226 -16.80 4.60 -24.07
N LYS A 227 -16.79 4.95 -25.35
CA LYS A 227 -16.05 4.19 -26.38
C LYS A 227 -14.85 5.00 -26.81
N VAL A 228 -13.65 4.48 -26.61
CA VAL A 228 -12.41 5.17 -26.99
C VAL A 228 -11.49 4.25 -27.77
N LYS A 229 -10.79 4.82 -28.74
CA LYS A 229 -9.84 4.12 -29.56
C LYS A 229 -8.47 4.10 -28.87
N VAL A 230 -8.01 2.93 -28.47
CA VAL A 230 -6.80 2.74 -27.64
C VAL A 230 -5.94 1.58 -28.13
N ASN A 231 -4.69 1.59 -27.68
CA ASN A 231 -3.69 0.57 -27.95
C ASN A 231 -3.89 -0.63 -27.01
N VAL A 232 -4.59 -1.65 -27.50
CA VAL A 232 -4.84 -2.90 -26.77
C VAL A 232 -3.81 -3.93 -27.18
N LYS A 233 -3.34 -4.72 -26.22
CA LYS A 233 -2.44 -5.84 -26.50
C LYS A 233 -3.26 -7.08 -26.83
N GLU A 234 -3.28 -7.49 -28.09
CA GLU A 234 -3.88 -8.75 -28.54
C GLU A 234 -2.75 -9.66 -29.09
N ASN A 235 -2.62 -10.89 -28.56
CA ASN A 235 -1.61 -11.87 -29.00
C ASN A 235 -0.15 -11.38 -28.97
N GLY A 236 0.18 -10.46 -28.06
CA GLY A 236 1.53 -9.88 -27.94
C GLY A 236 1.81 -8.72 -28.91
N VAL A 237 0.86 -8.35 -29.78
CA VAL A 237 0.96 -7.20 -30.68
C VAL A 237 0.03 -6.09 -30.18
N ILE A 238 0.51 -4.86 -30.22
CA ILE A 238 -0.29 -3.68 -29.88
C ILE A 238 -1.15 -3.32 -31.09
N VAL A 239 -2.46 -3.50 -30.96
CA VAL A 239 -3.44 -3.18 -32.00
C VAL A 239 -4.30 -2.01 -31.51
N ASN A 240 -4.51 -1.05 -32.40
CA ASN A 240 -5.33 0.10 -32.10
C ASN A 240 -6.80 -0.22 -32.39
N LYS A 241 -7.64 -0.28 -31.35
CA LYS A 241 -9.03 -0.75 -31.43
C LYS A 241 -9.97 0.15 -30.63
N LEU A 242 -11.20 0.30 -31.13
CA LEU A 242 -12.27 0.96 -30.38
C LEU A 242 -12.82 -0.03 -29.34
N ILE A 243 -12.71 0.33 -28.06
CA ILE A 243 -13.22 -0.49 -26.94
C ILE A 243 -14.18 0.32 -26.07
N GLU A 244 -15.07 -0.39 -25.40
CA GLU A 244 -15.92 0.17 -24.33
C GLU A 244 -15.16 0.16 -23.01
N THR A 245 -15.06 1.32 -22.35
CA THR A 245 -14.33 1.51 -21.10
C THR A 245 -14.96 2.62 -20.28
N THR A 246 -14.34 3.02 -19.16
CA THR A 246 -14.79 4.16 -18.36
C THR A 246 -13.77 5.29 -18.42
N VAL A 247 -14.23 6.53 -18.24
CA VAL A 247 -13.35 7.72 -18.21
C VAL A 247 -12.20 7.54 -17.21
N GLY A 248 -12.50 7.05 -16.01
CA GLY A 248 -11.48 6.81 -15.00
C GLY A 248 -10.48 5.68 -15.35
N ARG A 249 -10.87 4.66 -16.11
CA ARG A 249 -9.92 3.66 -16.64
C ARG A 249 -8.97 4.29 -17.66
N VAL A 250 -9.44 5.22 -18.48
CA VAL A 250 -8.57 5.97 -19.42
C VAL A 250 -7.53 6.78 -18.65
N LEU A 251 -7.93 7.45 -17.57
CA LEU A 251 -7.02 8.20 -16.70
C LEU A 251 -5.98 7.30 -16.02
N PHE A 252 -6.38 6.12 -15.54
CA PHE A 252 -5.45 5.15 -14.97
C PHE A 252 -4.41 4.68 -16.01
N ASN A 253 -4.85 4.41 -17.24
CA ASN A 253 -3.98 3.95 -18.31
C ASN A 253 -2.93 4.97 -18.78
N GLN A 254 -3.05 6.25 -18.42
CA GLN A 254 -1.98 7.23 -18.63
C GLN A 254 -0.70 6.91 -17.84
N MET A 255 -0.85 6.21 -16.70
CA MET A 255 0.27 5.83 -15.86
C MET A 255 0.85 4.46 -16.27
N VAL A 256 0.11 3.68 -17.06
CA VAL A 256 0.50 2.32 -17.45
C VAL A 256 1.56 2.40 -18.56
N PRO A 257 2.68 1.66 -18.45
CA PRO A 257 3.68 1.60 -19.50
C PRO A 257 3.10 1.06 -20.82
N GLU A 258 3.51 1.65 -21.94
CA GLU A 258 2.99 1.32 -23.28
C GLU A 258 3.15 -0.18 -23.64
N GLU A 259 4.19 -0.85 -23.12
CA GLU A 259 4.45 -2.28 -23.40
C GLU A 259 3.39 -3.24 -22.85
N VAL A 260 2.70 -2.81 -21.78
CA VAL A 260 1.66 -3.61 -21.10
C VAL A 260 0.36 -3.56 -21.90
N GLY A 261 0.10 -2.42 -22.55
CA GLY A 261 -1.15 -2.15 -23.25
C GLY A 261 -2.28 -1.70 -22.32
N TYR A 262 -3.45 -1.45 -22.90
CA TYR A 262 -4.59 -0.92 -22.17
C TYR A 262 -5.22 -1.94 -21.21
N ILE A 263 -5.34 -1.56 -19.94
CA ILE A 263 -5.97 -2.34 -18.86
C ILE A 263 -7.44 -1.91 -18.72
N ASN A 264 -8.37 -2.82 -19.01
CA ASN A 264 -9.82 -2.55 -18.97
C ASN A 264 -10.55 -3.38 -17.91
N GLU A 265 -10.10 -3.34 -16.67
CA GLU A 265 -10.68 -4.10 -15.57
C GLU A 265 -10.99 -3.20 -14.36
N LEU A 266 -11.83 -3.70 -13.45
CA LEU A 266 -12.09 -3.05 -12.16
C LEU A 266 -10.92 -3.33 -11.22
N LEU A 267 -10.28 -2.28 -10.71
CA LEU A 267 -9.06 -2.40 -9.91
C LEU A 267 -9.35 -2.80 -8.46
N THR A 268 -9.60 -4.09 -8.26
CA THR A 268 -9.58 -4.74 -6.95
C THR A 268 -8.16 -5.03 -6.49
N LYS A 269 -7.96 -5.26 -5.17
CA LYS A 269 -6.65 -5.67 -4.61
C LYS A 269 -6.04 -6.87 -5.32
N LYS A 270 -6.86 -7.84 -5.74
CA LYS A 270 -6.41 -9.04 -6.47
C LYS A 270 -5.94 -8.66 -7.88
N SER A 271 -6.77 -7.95 -8.64
CA SER A 271 -6.41 -7.51 -10.00
C SER A 271 -5.15 -6.63 -10.01
N LEU A 272 -4.99 -5.72 -9.05
CA LEU A 272 -3.80 -4.88 -8.93
C LEU A 272 -2.54 -5.71 -8.73
N ARG A 273 -2.60 -6.76 -7.90
CA ARG A 273 -1.47 -7.67 -7.69
C ARG A 273 -1.08 -8.38 -8.99
N ASP A 274 -2.06 -8.81 -9.77
CA ASP A 274 -1.82 -9.55 -11.01
C ASP A 274 -1.27 -8.58 -12.10
N ILE A 275 -1.84 -7.38 -12.23
CA ILE A 275 -1.35 -6.29 -13.10
C ILE A 275 0.09 -5.90 -12.78
N ILE A 276 0.41 -5.64 -11.50
CA ILE A 276 1.77 -5.28 -11.09
C ILE A 276 2.75 -6.40 -11.45
N GLY A 277 2.33 -7.67 -11.27
CA GLY A 277 3.13 -8.82 -11.66
C GLY A 277 3.42 -8.85 -13.17
N GLU A 278 2.45 -8.47 -13.99
CA GLU A 278 2.60 -8.37 -15.44
C GLU A 278 3.52 -7.21 -15.85
N VAL A 279 3.33 -6.03 -15.26
CA VAL A 279 4.17 -4.83 -15.50
C VAL A 279 5.63 -5.13 -15.17
N VAL A 280 5.90 -5.81 -14.05
CA VAL A 280 7.26 -6.21 -13.64
C VAL A 280 7.90 -7.17 -14.62
N LYS A 281 7.14 -8.14 -15.14
CA LYS A 281 7.64 -9.10 -16.13
C LYS A 281 8.00 -8.43 -17.46
N MET A 282 7.24 -7.44 -17.90
CA MET A 282 7.45 -6.79 -19.20
C MET A 282 8.46 -5.66 -19.18
N THR A 283 8.42 -4.82 -18.15
CA THR A 283 9.15 -3.53 -18.13
C THR A 283 10.38 -3.54 -17.23
N GLY A 284 10.52 -4.58 -16.40
CA GLY A 284 11.56 -4.69 -15.39
C GLY A 284 11.31 -3.84 -14.14
N MET A 285 12.23 -3.94 -13.18
CA MET A 285 12.06 -3.35 -11.83
C MET A 285 12.03 -1.81 -11.83
N ALA A 286 12.90 -1.16 -12.61
CA ALA A 286 13.03 0.29 -12.58
C ALA A 286 11.75 1.01 -13.04
N ARG A 287 11.17 0.59 -14.17
CA ARG A 287 9.92 1.17 -14.67
C ARG A 287 8.73 0.78 -13.80
N SER A 288 8.71 -0.44 -13.27
CA SER A 288 7.69 -0.89 -12.34
C SER A 288 7.70 -0.07 -11.04
N SER A 289 8.88 0.29 -10.52
CA SER A 289 8.98 1.18 -9.36
C SER A 289 8.35 2.55 -9.63
N LYS A 290 8.55 3.10 -10.83
CA LYS A 290 7.91 4.37 -11.22
C LYS A 290 6.39 4.21 -11.33
N PHE A 291 5.92 3.16 -11.99
CA PHE A 291 4.51 2.83 -12.06
C PHE A 291 3.87 2.72 -10.66
N LEU A 292 4.53 2.04 -9.72
CA LEU A 292 4.08 1.92 -8.33
C LEU A 292 3.95 3.28 -7.63
N ASP A 293 4.91 4.19 -7.84
CA ASP A 293 4.84 5.55 -7.30
C ASP A 293 3.67 6.34 -7.91
N ASP A 294 3.45 6.22 -9.23
CA ASP A 294 2.41 6.94 -9.96
C ASP A 294 0.99 6.45 -9.58
N ILE A 295 0.79 5.13 -9.45
CA ILE A 295 -0.52 4.58 -9.01
C ILE A 295 -0.81 4.89 -7.55
N LYS A 296 0.22 4.98 -6.70
CA LYS A 296 0.06 5.40 -5.30
C LYS A 296 -0.46 6.84 -5.24
N GLU A 297 0.17 7.74 -5.98
CA GLU A 297 -0.23 9.14 -6.03
C GLU A 297 -1.65 9.31 -6.59
N LEU A 298 -1.97 8.60 -7.68
CA LEU A 298 -3.32 8.55 -8.24
C LEU A 298 -4.34 7.99 -7.24
N GLY A 299 -4.01 6.89 -6.57
CA GLY A 299 -4.87 6.24 -5.58
C GLY A 299 -5.22 7.17 -4.42
N PHE A 300 -4.23 7.84 -3.82
CA PHE A 300 -4.48 8.82 -2.75
C PHE A 300 -5.28 10.02 -3.25
N ALA A 301 -4.94 10.57 -4.42
CA ALA A 301 -5.64 11.72 -4.97
C ALA A 301 -7.12 11.40 -5.26
N MET A 302 -7.41 10.20 -5.78
CA MET A 302 -8.77 9.76 -6.07
C MET A 302 -9.55 9.39 -4.83
N ALA A 303 -8.91 8.77 -3.83
CA ALA A 303 -9.55 8.52 -2.54
C ALA A 303 -9.98 9.83 -1.87
N PHE A 304 -9.11 10.84 -1.89
CA PHE A 304 -9.43 12.18 -1.37
C PHE A 304 -10.55 12.87 -2.15
N ARG A 305 -10.49 12.87 -3.50
CA ARG A 305 -11.51 13.49 -4.35
C ARG A 305 -12.85 12.76 -4.30
N GLY A 306 -12.83 11.44 -4.11
CA GLY A 306 -14.04 10.62 -3.99
C GLY A 306 -14.85 10.94 -2.74
N GLY A 307 -14.22 11.53 -1.71
CA GLY A 307 -14.92 11.98 -0.50
C GLY A 307 -15.68 10.86 0.21
N LEU A 308 -15.19 9.62 0.09
CA LEU A 308 -15.85 8.44 0.61
C LEU A 308 -15.91 8.52 2.14
N SER A 309 -17.10 8.37 2.68
CA SER A 309 -17.37 8.41 4.11
C SER A 309 -18.32 7.29 4.48
N PHE A 310 -18.25 6.89 5.74
CA PHE A 310 -19.11 5.85 6.31
C PHE A 310 -20.21 6.51 7.12
N ASN A 311 -21.47 6.34 6.68
CA ASN A 311 -22.63 6.74 7.46
C ASN A 311 -23.39 5.51 7.96
N LEU A 312 -24.07 5.66 9.10
CA LEU A 312 -24.92 4.59 9.64
C LEU A 312 -26.07 4.24 8.68
N GLN A 313 -26.50 5.20 7.85
CA GLN A 313 -27.52 4.99 6.82
C GLN A 313 -27.04 4.08 5.69
N ASP A 314 -25.73 3.96 5.45
CA ASP A 314 -25.19 3.08 4.43
C ASP A 314 -25.26 1.60 4.86
N VAL A 315 -25.50 1.33 6.16
CA VAL A 315 -25.71 0.00 6.72
C VAL A 315 -27.20 -0.36 6.65
N ASN A 316 -27.63 -0.76 5.45
CA ASN A 316 -29.02 -1.15 5.21
C ASN A 316 -29.36 -2.48 5.92
N ILE A 317 -30.30 -2.43 6.87
CA ILE A 317 -30.82 -3.63 7.54
C ILE A 317 -31.93 -4.25 6.68
N PRO A 318 -31.84 -5.53 6.27
CA PRO A 318 -32.87 -6.17 5.46
C PRO A 318 -34.19 -6.28 6.22
N VAL A 319 -35.30 -6.01 5.55
CA VAL A 319 -36.65 -6.12 6.11
C VAL A 319 -36.99 -7.59 6.40
N GLU A 320 -36.44 -8.51 5.60
CA GLU A 320 -36.58 -9.95 5.71
C GLU A 320 -35.95 -10.53 6.98
N LYS A 321 -35.13 -9.76 7.70
CA LYS A 321 -34.49 -10.18 8.95
C LYS A 321 -35.52 -10.67 9.95
N GLU A 322 -36.58 -9.91 10.19
CA GLU A 322 -37.59 -10.30 11.17
C GLU A 322 -38.33 -11.58 10.77
N THR A 323 -38.64 -11.73 9.47
CA THR A 323 -39.33 -12.92 8.96
C THR A 323 -38.46 -14.16 9.08
N LEU A 324 -37.16 -14.05 8.79
CA LEU A 324 -36.21 -15.16 8.90
C LEU A 324 -35.99 -15.57 10.36
N LEU A 325 -35.93 -14.61 11.28
CA LEU A 325 -35.80 -14.89 12.72
C LEU A 325 -37.04 -15.58 13.29
N LYS A 326 -38.24 -15.16 12.87
CA LYS A 326 -39.50 -15.82 13.26
C LYS A 326 -39.57 -17.26 12.74
N GLN A 327 -39.15 -17.49 11.49
CA GLN A 327 -39.05 -18.84 10.92
C GLN A 327 -38.06 -19.71 11.70
N ALA A 328 -36.87 -19.17 11.99
CA ALA A 328 -35.85 -19.87 12.78
C ALA A 328 -36.36 -20.25 14.17
N ALA A 329 -37.05 -19.34 14.85
CA ALA A 329 -37.62 -19.59 16.17
C ALA A 329 -38.65 -20.72 16.13
N ALA A 330 -39.54 -20.73 15.13
CA ALA A 330 -40.53 -21.79 14.96
C ALA A 330 -39.88 -23.17 14.70
N GLU A 331 -38.86 -23.23 13.84
CA GLU A 331 -38.11 -24.46 13.58
C GLU A 331 -37.37 -24.96 14.84
N VAL A 332 -36.80 -24.05 15.64
CA VAL A 332 -36.13 -24.41 16.90
C VAL A 332 -37.12 -24.94 17.93
N ASP A 333 -38.33 -24.38 17.99
CA ASP A 333 -39.38 -24.85 18.88
C ASP A 333 -39.88 -26.24 18.46
N GLU A 334 -39.97 -26.53 17.16
CA GLU A 334 -40.27 -27.87 16.65
C GLU A 334 -39.21 -28.90 17.07
N VAL A 335 -37.92 -28.56 16.93
CA VAL A 335 -36.80 -29.41 17.38
C VAL A 335 -36.85 -29.63 18.90
N ARG A 336 -37.17 -28.60 19.67
CA ARG A 336 -37.35 -28.72 21.14
C ARG A 336 -38.53 -29.63 21.49
N ASN A 337 -39.64 -29.53 20.76
CA ASN A 337 -40.79 -30.40 20.97
C ASN A 337 -40.47 -31.87 20.65
N ASN A 338 -39.74 -32.13 19.55
CA ASN A 338 -39.28 -33.48 19.21
C ASN A 338 -38.37 -34.08 20.29
N TYR A 339 -37.51 -33.26 20.90
CA TYR A 339 -36.71 -33.68 22.05
C TYR A 339 -37.56 -34.00 23.29
N ASN A 340 -38.53 -33.14 23.61
CA ASN A 340 -39.43 -33.34 24.76
C ASN A 340 -40.31 -34.58 24.62
N MET A 341 -40.69 -34.94 23.38
CA MET A 341 -41.43 -36.17 23.06
C MET A 341 -40.54 -37.42 23.01
N GLY A 342 -39.21 -37.28 23.15
CA GLY A 342 -38.25 -38.38 23.15
C GLY A 342 -37.87 -38.93 21.77
N PHE A 343 -38.21 -38.21 20.68
CA PHE A 343 -37.89 -38.65 19.31
C PHE A 343 -36.41 -38.44 18.94
N ILE A 344 -35.71 -37.52 19.59
CA ILE A 344 -34.31 -37.20 19.33
C ILE A 344 -33.48 -37.13 20.61
N THR A 345 -32.18 -37.35 20.49
CA THR A 345 -31.22 -37.21 21.59
C THR A 345 -30.82 -35.74 21.83
N ASN A 346 -30.24 -35.44 22.99
CA ASN A 346 -29.77 -34.08 23.28
C ASN A 346 -28.65 -33.61 22.33
N ASN A 347 -27.80 -34.54 21.86
CA ASN A 347 -26.74 -34.25 20.90
C ASN A 347 -27.33 -33.88 19.52
N GLU A 348 -28.35 -34.63 19.07
CA GLU A 348 -29.06 -34.32 17.82
C GLU A 348 -29.81 -32.99 17.91
N ARG A 349 -30.49 -32.73 19.03
CA ARG A 349 -31.12 -31.42 19.31
C ARG A 349 -30.11 -30.28 19.19
N TYR A 350 -28.94 -30.42 19.81
CA TYR A 350 -27.89 -29.40 19.78
C TYR A 350 -27.39 -29.13 18.36
N ASN A 351 -27.08 -30.19 17.60
CA ASN A 351 -26.61 -30.08 16.23
C ASN A 351 -27.68 -29.45 15.31
N GLN A 352 -28.94 -29.91 15.39
CA GLN A 352 -30.04 -29.36 14.58
C GLN A 352 -30.29 -27.88 14.86
N ILE A 353 -30.23 -27.45 16.14
CA ILE A 353 -30.37 -26.02 16.48
C ILE A 353 -29.22 -25.21 15.88
N ILE A 354 -27.98 -25.71 15.95
CA ILE A 354 -26.83 -25.04 15.32
C ILE A 354 -27.03 -24.94 13.80
N ASP A 355 -27.50 -26.00 13.16
CA ASP A 355 -27.72 -26.04 11.71
C ASP A 355 -28.78 -25.03 11.29
N ILE A 356 -29.89 -24.91 12.03
CA ILE A 356 -30.95 -23.92 11.78
C ILE A 356 -30.37 -22.49 11.86
N TRP A 357 -29.66 -22.16 12.95
CA TRP A 357 -29.09 -20.83 13.12
C TRP A 357 -28.01 -20.53 12.07
N THR A 358 -27.17 -21.51 11.72
CA THR A 358 -26.14 -21.37 10.70
C THR A 358 -26.76 -21.12 9.33
N ARG A 359 -27.79 -21.88 8.96
CA ARG A 359 -28.52 -21.70 7.69
C ARG A 359 -29.16 -20.32 7.59
N ILE A 360 -29.80 -19.86 8.66
CA ILE A 360 -30.47 -18.55 8.69
C ILE A 360 -29.44 -17.41 8.65
N ASN A 361 -28.34 -17.54 9.38
CA ASN A 361 -27.24 -16.57 9.33
C ASN A 361 -26.65 -16.45 7.92
N ASN A 362 -26.42 -17.57 7.23
CA ASN A 362 -25.92 -17.57 5.85
C ASN A 362 -26.91 -16.94 4.86
N ARG A 363 -28.21 -17.23 5.02
CA ARG A 363 -29.28 -16.59 4.23
C ARG A 363 -29.30 -15.08 4.44
N LEU A 364 -29.32 -14.63 5.69
CA LEU A 364 -29.35 -13.21 6.02
C LEU A 364 -28.11 -12.48 5.50
N THR A 365 -26.92 -13.08 5.65
CA THR A 365 -25.67 -12.56 5.08
C THR A 365 -25.76 -12.39 3.57
N SER A 366 -26.33 -13.37 2.87
CA SER A 366 -26.50 -13.31 1.40
C SER A 366 -27.46 -12.20 0.99
N PHE A 367 -28.57 -12.01 1.72
CA PHE A 367 -29.51 -10.90 1.49
C PHE A 367 -28.85 -9.54 1.71
N VAL A 368 -28.13 -9.36 2.82
CA VAL A 368 -27.37 -8.12 3.10
C VAL A 368 -26.39 -7.82 1.97
N MET A 369 -25.60 -8.81 1.54
CA MET A 369 -24.62 -8.62 0.47
C MET A 369 -25.25 -8.27 -0.88
N ASN A 370 -26.38 -8.89 -1.22
CA ASN A 370 -27.10 -8.56 -2.46
C ASN A 370 -27.69 -7.14 -2.40
N GLN A 371 -28.24 -6.74 -1.26
CA GLN A 371 -28.78 -5.40 -1.06
C GLN A 371 -27.66 -4.34 -1.15
N LEU A 372 -26.55 -4.54 -0.44
CA LEU A 372 -25.42 -3.60 -0.44
C LEU A 372 -24.72 -3.52 -1.81
N SER A 373 -24.63 -4.63 -2.54
CA SER A 373 -24.00 -4.63 -3.88
C SER A 373 -24.83 -3.95 -4.95
N SER A 374 -26.16 -3.96 -4.82
CA SER A 374 -27.08 -3.29 -5.74
C SER A 374 -27.33 -1.83 -5.35
N ASP A 375 -27.18 -1.49 -4.07
CA ASP A 375 -27.38 -0.14 -3.56
C ASP A 375 -26.47 0.89 -4.25
N ASN A 376 -27.07 1.96 -4.76
CA ASN A 376 -26.39 3.02 -5.52
C ASN A 376 -25.51 2.46 -6.67
N GLN A 377 -25.94 1.39 -7.36
CA GLN A 377 -25.15 0.64 -8.35
C GLN A 377 -23.80 0.12 -7.80
N GLY A 378 -23.81 -0.27 -6.52
CA GLY A 378 -22.64 -0.70 -5.77
C GLY A 378 -21.73 0.44 -5.32
N PHE A 379 -22.11 1.70 -5.45
CA PHE A 379 -21.34 2.84 -4.90
C PHE A 379 -21.64 3.10 -3.42
N ASN A 380 -22.24 2.14 -2.71
CA ASN A 380 -22.34 2.17 -1.25
C ASN A 380 -20.94 2.12 -0.62
N SER A 381 -20.62 3.06 0.26
CA SER A 381 -19.28 3.20 0.86
C SER A 381 -18.85 2.02 1.74
N VAL A 382 -19.79 1.24 2.27
CA VAL A 382 -19.51 0.03 3.07
C VAL A 382 -19.21 -1.17 2.17
N TYR A 383 -19.85 -1.20 1.00
CA TYR A 383 -19.69 -2.27 0.03
C TYR A 383 -18.40 -2.15 -0.79
N MET A 384 -18.05 -0.93 -1.21
CA MET A 384 -16.80 -0.63 -1.92
C MET A 384 -15.58 -0.88 -1.03
#